data_AF-A0AA42PNR0-F1
#
_entry.id   AF-A0AA42PNR0-F1
#
_cell.length_a   1.000
_cell.length_b   1.000
_cell.length_c   1.000
_cell.angle_alpha   90.00
_cell.angle_beta   90.00
_cell.angle_gamma   90.00
#
_symmetry.space_group_name_H-M   'P 1'
#
loop_
_entity.id
_entity.type
_entity.pdbx_description
1 polymer ?
#
loop_
_entity_poly.entity_id
_entity_poly.type
_entity_poly.pdbx_seq_one_letter_code
_entity_poly.pdbx_strand_id
1 'polypeptide(L)'
;MIYSEANEKWAPVPVELYSKAYEVSNFGRVRSIPRLANSEYFIRHIHGGFLKGRMRKDGTKTVVLSVQRQRQKFVIADLVAKAFGEVSANA
;
A
#
# COMPACT_ATOMS: atom_id res chain seq x y z
N MET A 1 3.98 -12.39 16.19
CA MET A 1 5.17 -11.53 16.39
C MET A 1 5.55 -10.99 15.02
N ILE A 2 5.29 -9.72 14.72
CA ILE A 2 5.66 -9.12 13.43
C ILE A 2 7.08 -8.60 13.62
N TYR A 3 8.06 -9.30 13.07
CA TYR A 3 9.41 -8.77 12.98
C TYR A 3 9.35 -7.56 12.05
N SER A 4 9.40 -6.36 12.63
CA SER A 4 9.86 -5.18 11.90
C SER A 4 11.32 -5.45 11.59
N GLU A 5 11.59 -5.87 10.35
CA GLU A 5 12.95 -5.95 9.83
C GLU A 5 13.61 -4.58 10.08
N ALA A 6 14.80 -4.55 10.67
CA ALA A 6 15.45 -3.31 11.14
C ALA A 6 15.64 -2.25 10.03
N ASN A 7 15.54 -2.67 8.77
CA ASN A 7 15.68 -1.82 7.57
C ASN A 7 14.37 -1.62 6.78
N GLU A 8 13.20 -1.97 7.34
CA GLU A 8 11.91 -1.73 6.67
C GLU A 8 11.56 -0.23 6.72
N LYS A 9 11.63 0.43 5.57
CA LYS A 9 11.20 1.82 5.37
C LYS A 9 9.81 1.85 4.80
N TRP A 10 8.99 2.76 5.29
CA TRP A 10 7.62 2.98 4.83
C TRP A 10 7.50 4.35 4.16
N ALA A 11 6.84 4.39 3.01
CA ALA A 11 6.55 5.62 2.29
C ALA A 11 5.06 5.65 1.89
N PRO A 12 4.45 6.84 1.75
CA PRO A 12 3.13 6.98 1.17
C PRO A 12 3.04 6.27 -0.19
N VAL A 13 1.89 5.67 -0.51
CA VAL A 13 1.65 5.16 -1.86
C VAL A 13 1.84 6.31 -2.86
N PRO A 14 2.65 6.14 -3.94
CA PRO A 14 3.04 7.21 -4.87
C PRO A 14 1.93 7.49 -5.90
N VAL A 15 0.69 7.61 -5.42
CA VAL A 15 -0.51 7.97 -6.18
C VAL A 15 -1.31 8.91 -5.29
N GLU A 16 -1.50 10.15 -5.73
CA GLU A 16 -1.99 11.26 -4.90
C GLU A 16 -3.25 10.91 -4.10
N LEU A 17 -4.27 10.36 -4.76
CA LEU A 17 -5.54 9.95 -4.16
C LEU A 17 -5.37 8.95 -3.00
N TYR A 18 -4.36 8.08 -3.08
CA TYR A 18 -4.14 6.99 -2.12
C TYR A 18 -3.05 7.31 -1.09
N SER A 19 -2.24 8.35 -1.33
CA SER A 19 -1.05 8.70 -0.53
C SER A 19 -1.33 8.92 0.96
N LYS A 20 -2.47 9.56 1.30
CA LYS A 20 -2.87 9.81 2.70
C LYS A 20 -3.57 8.61 3.37
N ALA A 21 -3.89 7.58 2.61
CA ALA A 21 -4.68 6.45 3.06
C ALA A 21 -3.86 5.16 3.20
N TYR A 22 -2.76 5.05 2.46
CA TYR A 22 -1.97 3.84 2.34
C TYR A 22 -0.48 4.15 2.26
N GLU A 23 0.31 3.21 2.76
CA GLU A 23 1.77 3.22 2.67
C GLU A 23 2.25 1.91 2.05
N VAL A 24 3.40 1.98 1.39
CA VAL A 24 4.14 0.85 0.85
C VAL A 24 5.52 0.81 1.50
N SER A 25 5.98 -0.39 1.84
CA SER A 25 7.34 -0.59 2.36
C SER A 25 8.32 -0.94 1.26
N ASN A 26 9.60 -0.66 1.47
CA ASN A 26 10.68 -1.10 0.59
C ASN A 26 10.75 -2.64 0.43
N PHE A 27 10.13 -3.42 1.32
CA PHE A 27 9.98 -4.88 1.20
C PHE A 27 8.68 -5.33 0.49
N GLY A 28 7.93 -4.41 -0.10
CA GLY A 28 6.69 -4.75 -0.82
C GLY A 28 5.55 -5.17 0.10
N ARG A 29 5.53 -4.69 1.34
CA ARG A 29 4.33 -4.73 2.19
C ARG A 29 3.51 -3.47 1.93
N VAL A 30 2.18 -3.59 2.06
CA VAL A 30 1.26 -2.47 1.90
C VAL A 30 0.37 -2.42 3.13
N ARG A 31 0.16 -1.24 3.70
CA ARG A 31 -0.72 -1.05 4.86
C ARG A 31 -1.66 0.14 4.66
N SER A 32 -2.85 0.04 5.25
CA SER A 32 -3.75 1.17 5.41
C SER A 32 -3.37 1.93 6.67
N ILE A 33 -3.39 3.25 6.58
CA ILE A 33 -3.19 4.16 7.71
C ILE A 33 -4.54 4.30 8.46
N PRO A 34 -4.55 4.30 9.81
CA PRO A 34 -5.75 4.63 10.58
C PRO A 34 -6.21 6.05 10.24
N ARG A 35 -7.50 6.23 9.94
CA ARG A 35 -8.04 7.55 9.56
C ARG A 35 -9.55 7.63 9.74
N LEU A 36 -10.04 8.86 9.83
CA LEU A 36 -11.44 9.19 9.59
C LEU A 36 -11.68 9.30 8.08
N ALA A 37 -12.62 8.54 7.57
CA ALA A 37 -13.07 8.63 6.19
C ALA A 37 -14.49 9.19 6.14
N ASN A 38 -14.67 10.30 5.44
CA ASN A 38 -15.98 10.87 5.18
C ASN A 38 -16.68 10.07 4.08
N SER A 39 -17.88 9.59 4.37
CA SER A 39 -18.84 9.07 3.41
C SER A 39 -20.01 10.03 3.33
N GLU A 40 -20.75 10.00 2.22
CA GLU A 40 -21.94 10.81 1.96
C GLU A 40 -22.95 10.87 3.12
N TYR A 41 -23.11 9.78 3.87
CA TYR A 41 -24.10 9.68 4.95
C TYR A 41 -23.51 9.45 6.34
N PHE A 42 -22.19 9.23 6.46
CA PHE A 42 -21.57 8.93 7.77
C PHE A 42 -20.04 9.05 7.75
N ILE A 43 -19.48 9.30 8.92
CA ILE A 43 -18.03 9.24 9.16
C ILE A 43 -17.66 7.80 9.54
N ARG A 44 -16.63 7.26 8.90
CA ARG A 44 -16.10 5.92 9.17
C ARG A 44 -14.75 6.02 9.86
N HIS A 45 -14.58 5.30 10.96
CA HIS A 45 -13.27 5.02 11.51
C HIS A 45 -12.63 3.86 10.75
N ILE A 46 -11.54 4.11 10.06
CA ILE A 46 -10.71 3.06 9.46
C ILE A 46 -9.55 2.81 10.41
N HIS A 47 -9.43 1.59 10.93
CA HIS A 47 -8.40 1.24 11.91
C HIS A 47 -7.01 1.00 11.30
N GLY A 48 -6.89 0.97 9.98
CA GLY A 48 -5.66 0.62 9.29
C GLY A 48 -5.35 -0.88 9.33
N GLY A 49 -4.17 -1.27 8.86
CA GLY A 49 -3.69 -2.65 8.90
C GLY A 49 -3.01 -3.11 7.62
N PHE A 50 -2.36 -4.27 7.66
CA PHE A 50 -1.65 -4.82 6.51
C PHE A 50 -2.58 -5.42 5.47
N LEU A 51 -2.31 -5.11 4.20
CA LEU A 51 -3.02 -5.68 3.07
C LEU A 51 -2.27 -6.92 2.57
N LYS A 52 -2.99 -8.05 2.51
CA LYS A 52 -2.41 -9.34 2.06
C LYS A 52 -1.89 -9.27 0.60
N GLY A 53 -2.57 -8.49 -0.24
CA GLY A 53 -2.39 -8.54 -1.68
C GLY A 53 -2.83 -9.88 -2.28
N ARG A 54 -2.63 -10.05 -3.59
CA ARG A 54 -2.92 -11.26 -4.34
C ARG A 54 -1.77 -11.57 -5.28
N MET A 55 -1.24 -12.78 -5.19
CA MET A 55 -0.32 -13.34 -6.18
C MET A 55 -1.09 -13.70 -7.45
N ARG A 56 -0.57 -13.31 -8.61
CA ARG A 56 -1.06 -13.74 -9.92
C ARG A 56 -0.29 -14.96 -10.42
N LYS A 57 -0.79 -15.59 -11.48
CA LYS A 57 -0.16 -16.76 -12.11
C LYS A 57 1.22 -16.45 -12.70
N ASP A 58 1.42 -15.20 -13.11
CA ASP A 58 2.68 -14.67 -13.66
C ASP A 58 3.72 -14.31 -12.56
N GLY A 59 3.44 -14.61 -11.28
CA GLY A 59 4.33 -14.28 -10.17
C GLY A 59 4.20 -12.84 -9.67
N THR A 60 3.44 -11.96 -10.33
CA THR A 60 3.26 -10.58 -9.86
C THR A 60 2.35 -10.51 -8.64
N LYS A 61 2.73 -9.70 -7.65
CA LYS A 61 1.89 -9.42 -6.48
C LYS A 61 1.14 -8.11 -6.68
N THR A 62 -0.19 -8.16 -6.54
CA THR A 62 -1.05 -6.99 -6.68
C THR A 62 -1.80 -6.66 -5.41
N VAL A 63 -2.16 -5.39 -5.24
CA VAL A 63 -3.02 -4.90 -4.17
C VAL A 63 -4.14 -4.07 -4.77
N VAL A 64 -5.29 -4.03 -4.10
CA VAL A 64 -6.38 -3.14 -4.49
C VAL A 64 -6.58 -2.11 -3.38
N LEU A 65 -6.51 -0.84 -3.74
CA LEU A 65 -6.67 0.29 -2.83
C LEU A 65 -8.02 0.97 -3.07
N SER A 66 -8.59 1.57 -2.03
CA SER A 66 -9.89 2.22 -2.10
C SER A 66 -9.94 3.48 -1.24
N VAL A 67 -10.28 4.60 -1.87
CA VAL A 67 -10.54 5.89 -1.20
C VAL A 67 -11.79 6.48 -1.85
N GLN A 68 -12.75 6.94 -1.03
CA GLN A 68 -13.97 7.63 -1.52
C GLN A 68 -14.68 6.91 -2.67
N ARG A 69 -14.93 5.60 -2.52
CA ARG A 69 -15.52 4.70 -3.55
C ARG A 69 -14.68 4.50 -4.82
N GLN A 70 -13.54 5.18 -4.96
CA GLN A 70 -12.61 4.98 -6.07
C GLN A 70 -11.65 3.84 -5.76
N ARG A 71 -11.78 2.76 -6.51
CA ARG A 71 -11.04 1.52 -6.31
C ARG A 71 -10.13 1.24 -7.50
N GLN A 72 -8.84 1.04 -7.24
CA GLN A 72 -7.86 0.74 -8.28
C GLN A 72 -6.91 -0.39 -7.86
N LYS A 73 -6.52 -1.21 -8.84
CA LYS A 73 -5.56 -2.31 -8.67
C LYS A 73 -4.17 -1.84 -9.06
N PHE A 74 -3.18 -2.18 -8.24
CA PHE A 74 -1.77 -1.83 -8.43
C PHE A 74 -0.89 -3.07 -8.33
N VAL A 75 0.19 -3.10 -9.09
CA VAL A 75 1.31 -4.02 -8.88
C VAL A 75 2.18 -3.46 -7.76
N ILE A 76 2.48 -4.28 -6.76
CA ILE A 76 3.20 -3.81 -5.57
C ILE A 76 4.63 -3.41 -5.92
N ALA A 77 5.30 -4.17 -6.79
CA ALA A 77 6.65 -3.85 -7.25
C ALA A 77 6.73 -2.44 -7.86
N ASP A 78 5.77 -2.07 -8.72
CA ASP A 78 5.70 -0.72 -9.31
C ASP A 78 5.50 0.37 -8.24
N LEU A 79 4.70 0.11 -7.20
CA LEU A 79 4.52 1.05 -6.10
C LEU A 79 5.83 1.25 -5.31
N VAL A 80 6.57 0.17 -5.07
CA VAL A 80 7.88 0.22 -4.40
C VAL A 80 8.86 1.03 -5.25
N ALA A 81 9.00 0.70 -6.54
CA ALA A 81 9.91 1.37 -7.45
C ALA A 81 9.61 2.88 -7.56
N LYS A 82 8.33 3.25 -7.62
CA LYS A 82 7.93 4.66 -7.65
C LYS A 82 8.15 5.39 -6.32
N ALA A 83 8.02 4.70 -5.19
CA ALA A 83 8.16 5.30 -3.87
C ALA A 83 9.61 5.46 -3.42
N PHE A 84 10.51 4.56 -3.85
CA PHE A 84 11.89 4.48 -3.37
C PHE A 84 12.95 4.64 -4.47
N GLY A 85 12.55 4.81 -5.74
CA GLY A 85 13.44 4.76 -6.90
C GLY A 85 13.62 3.33 -7.40
N GLU A 86 14.38 3.13 -8.49
CA GLU A 86 14.71 1.78 -8.98
C GLU A 86 15.32 0.95 -7.85
N VAL A 87 14.54 0.01 -7.31
CA VAL A 87 15.08 -1.09 -6.53
C VAL A 87 15.65 -2.05 -7.57
N SER A 88 16.86 -1.74 -8.05
CA SER A 88 17.68 -2.70 -8.77
C SER A 88 17.79 -3.91 -7.86
N ALA A 89 17.08 -4.99 -8.22
CA ALA A 89 17.29 -6.30 -7.65
C ALA A 89 18.71 -6.72 -8.08
N ASN A 90 19.70 -6.23 -7.32
CA ASN A 90 21.10 -6.54 -7.55
C ASN A 90 21.46 -7.80 -6.74
N ALA A 91 21.90 -8.79 -7.54
CA ALA A 91 22.76 -9.92 -7.23
C ALA A 91 22.19 -11.06 -6.36
#